data_AF-A0A2V9WE07-F1
#
_entry.id   AF-A0A2V9WE07-F1
#
_cell.length_a   1.000
_cell.length_b   1.000
_cell.length_c   1.000
_cell.angle_alpha   90.00
_cell.angle_beta   90.00
_cell.angle_gamma   90.00
#
_symmetry.space_group_name_H-M   'P 1'
#
loop_
_entity.id
_entity.type
_entity.pdbx_description
1 polymer ?
#
loop_
_entity_poly.entity_id
_entity_poly.type
_entity_poly.pdbx_seq_one_letter_code
_entity_poly.pdbx_strand_id
1 'polypeptide(L)'
;MPWPLGAVSRHNSNARSSVQSSQRLIWIRHRSKGKVVKIVNQMMAAIYLLTIGEAFALGVKCGADPNTLYEVIKGSSGYSKMMDLRLPGFLFKGSFQPGFKLDLMKNDLNLALESAKAAGVPLDLASEAAQVFAAARWCASCGQRPLDAWPRKDP
;
A
#
# COMPACT_ATOMS: atom_id res chain seq x y z
N MET A 1 -4.93 -6.20 12.40
CA MET A 1 -3.70 -6.94 12.79
C MET A 1 -2.73 -5.92 13.38
N PRO A 2 -2.53 -5.90 14.71
CA PRO A 2 -1.61 -4.97 15.35
C PRO A 2 -0.19 -5.55 15.36
N TRP A 3 0.80 -4.78 14.93
CA TRP A 3 2.22 -5.06 15.20
C TRP A 3 2.50 -4.82 16.70
N PRO A 4 3.41 -5.56 17.36
CA PRO A 4 3.66 -5.39 18.77
C PRO A 4 4.48 -4.12 19.01
N LEU A 5 3.92 -3.21 19.79
CA LEU A 5 4.65 -2.10 20.39
C LEU A 5 5.40 -2.64 21.62
N GLY A 6 6.73 -2.58 21.57
CA GLY A 6 7.57 -2.67 22.77
C GLY A 6 8.32 -3.99 22.97
N ALA A 7 9.56 -4.02 22.50
CA ALA A 7 10.64 -4.71 23.20
C ALA A 7 11.90 -3.86 23.08
N VAL A 8 12.21 -3.10 24.13
CA VAL A 8 13.56 -2.56 24.36
C VAL A 8 14.36 -3.70 24.97
N SER A 9 15.16 -4.41 24.17
CA SER A 9 16.16 -5.31 24.75
C SER A 9 17.46 -4.55 24.95
N ARG A 10 17.90 -4.51 26.21
CA ARG A 10 19.33 -4.29 26.53
C ARG A 10 20.14 -5.33 25.77
N HIS A 11 21.35 -4.95 25.37
CA HIS A 11 22.32 -5.83 24.72
C HIS A 11 22.43 -7.15 25.52
N ASN A 12 21.79 -8.21 25.03
CA ASN A 12 21.93 -9.57 25.53
C ASN A 12 22.37 -10.42 24.34
N SER A 13 23.63 -10.86 24.38
CA SER A 13 24.33 -11.58 23.32
C SER A 13 23.78 -12.99 23.03
N ASN A 14 22.73 -13.44 23.74
CA ASN A 14 22.24 -14.82 23.67
C ASN A 14 20.97 -15.07 22.82
N ALA A 15 20.44 -14.08 22.10
CA ALA A 15 19.22 -14.27 21.29
C ALA A 15 19.49 -14.75 19.83
N ARG A 16 20.57 -15.52 19.58
CA ARG A 16 20.96 -15.95 18.22
C ARG A 16 20.32 -17.26 17.74
N SER A 17 19.72 -18.07 18.61
CA SER A 17 19.47 -19.48 18.27
C SER A 17 18.01 -19.88 18.04
N SER A 18 17.03 -18.97 17.93
CA SER A 18 15.62 -19.40 17.79
C SER A 18 14.72 -18.50 16.94
N VAL A 19 15.21 -17.97 15.82
CA VAL A 19 14.33 -17.43 14.77
C VAL A 19 14.66 -18.08 13.44
N GLN A 20 14.15 -19.29 13.24
CA GLN A 20 14.07 -19.93 11.93
C GLN A 20 12.78 -19.45 11.24
N SER A 21 12.87 -18.34 10.52
CA SER A 21 11.93 -17.99 9.45
C SER A 21 12.64 -17.04 8.50
N SER A 22 12.43 -17.19 7.18
CA SER A 22 13.10 -16.45 6.10
C SER A 22 12.79 -14.93 6.09
N GLN A 23 13.02 -14.24 7.20
CA GLN A 23 12.84 -12.81 7.33
C GLN A 23 14.21 -12.15 7.20
N ARG A 24 14.40 -11.41 6.11
CA ARG A 24 15.58 -10.55 5.94
C ARG A 24 15.52 -9.44 6.99
N LEU A 25 16.29 -9.59 8.07
CA LEU A 25 16.40 -8.59 9.13
C LEU A 25 17.45 -7.54 8.74
N ILE A 26 17.03 -6.28 8.68
CA ILE A 26 17.92 -5.14 8.45
C ILE A 26 17.93 -4.30 9.73
N TRP A 27 19.08 -4.22 10.39
CA TRP A 27 19.22 -3.50 11.66
C TRP A 27 19.44 -2.01 11.43
N ILE A 28 18.51 -1.18 11.92
CA ILE A 28 18.64 0.28 11.91
C ILE A 28 19.06 0.73 13.30
N ARG A 29 20.31 1.18 13.45
CA ARG A 29 20.91 1.52 14.76
C ARG A 29 20.13 2.57 15.57
N HIS A 30 19.49 3.53 14.90
CA HIS A 30 18.80 4.63 15.57
C HIS A 30 17.28 4.49 15.41
N ARG A 31 16.54 4.52 16.54
CA ARG A 31 15.08 4.31 16.55
C ARG A 31 14.33 5.33 15.68
N SER A 32 14.78 6.59 15.63
CA SER A 32 14.14 7.59 14.76
C SER A 32 14.27 7.26 13.27
N LYS A 33 15.41 6.69 12.84
CA LYS A 33 15.64 6.30 11.44
C LYS A 33 14.74 5.12 11.05
N GLY A 34 14.45 4.22 11.97
CA GLY A 34 13.50 3.11 11.73
C GLY A 34 12.08 3.59 11.42
N LYS A 35 11.62 4.64 12.11
CA LYS A 35 10.32 5.27 11.82
C LYS A 35 10.29 5.90 10.43
N VAL A 36 11.34 6.64 10.05
CA VAL A 36 11.43 7.27 8.73
C VAL A 36 11.38 6.24 7.60
N VAL A 37 12.16 5.15 7.71
CA VAL A 37 12.14 4.08 6.70
C VAL A 37 10.73 3.47 6.57
N LYS A 38 10.02 3.30 7.68
CA LYS A 38 8.65 2.80 7.67
C LYS A 38 7.71 3.77 6.95
N ILE A 39 7.78 5.05 7.27
CA ILE A 39 6.95 6.10 6.64
C ILE A 39 7.17 6.11 5.12
N VAL A 40 8.43 6.11 4.67
CA VAL A 40 8.78 6.08 3.24
C VAL A 40 8.19 4.83 2.56
N ASN A 41 8.34 3.65 3.16
CA ASN A 41 7.77 2.42 2.60
C ASN A 41 6.23 2.46 2.52
N GLN A 42 5.56 2.99 3.54
CA GLN A 42 4.09 3.07 3.54
C GLN A 42 3.58 4.10 2.52
N MET A 43 4.27 5.23 2.37
CA MET A 43 3.99 6.22 1.33
C MET A 43 4.10 5.59 -0.07
N MET A 44 5.19 4.89 -0.36
CA MET A 44 5.36 4.18 -1.64
C MET A 44 4.26 3.13 -1.88
N ALA A 45 3.93 2.35 -0.85
CA ALA A 45 2.89 1.33 -0.96
C ALA A 45 1.50 1.93 -1.26
N ALA A 46 1.19 3.10 -0.70
CA ALA A 46 -0.06 3.81 -0.98
C ALA A 46 -0.12 4.33 -2.42
N ILE A 47 0.95 4.98 -2.89
CA ILE A 47 1.04 5.49 -4.27
C ILE A 47 0.96 4.33 -5.28
N TYR A 48 1.73 3.26 -5.07
CA TYR A 48 1.68 2.09 -5.96
C TYR A 48 0.29 1.47 -6.04
N LEU A 49 -0.47 1.44 -4.94
CA LEU A 49 -1.83 0.93 -4.99
C LEU A 49 -2.73 1.76 -5.91
N LEU A 50 -2.62 3.09 -5.86
CA LEU A 50 -3.36 3.98 -6.75
C LEU A 50 -2.94 3.79 -8.20
N THR A 51 -1.64 3.78 -8.47
CA THR A 51 -1.10 3.57 -9.82
C THR A 51 -1.54 2.23 -10.41
N ILE A 52 -1.53 1.16 -9.62
CA ILE A 52 -2.04 -0.15 -10.04
C ILE A 52 -3.53 -0.04 -10.41
N GLY A 53 -4.33 0.61 -9.57
CA GLY A 53 -5.77 0.80 -9.81
C GLY A 53 -6.04 1.53 -11.13
N GLU A 54 -5.37 2.67 -11.36
CA GLU A 54 -5.53 3.47 -12.57
C GLU A 54 -5.05 2.73 -13.82
N ALA A 55 -3.86 2.12 -13.76
CA ALA A 55 -3.28 1.40 -14.89
C ALA A 55 -4.14 0.20 -15.30
N PHE A 56 -4.65 -0.57 -14.33
CA PHE A 56 -5.53 -1.71 -14.63
C PHE A 56 -6.91 -1.25 -15.10
N ALA A 57 -7.48 -0.19 -14.52
CA ALA A 57 -8.75 0.37 -15.00
C ALA A 57 -8.63 0.82 -16.46
N LEU A 58 -7.54 1.52 -16.82
CA LEU A 58 -7.26 1.90 -18.20
C LEU A 58 -7.10 0.69 -19.12
N GLY A 59 -6.25 -0.27 -18.74
CA GLY A 59 -6.00 -1.46 -19.56
C GLY A 59 -7.28 -2.25 -19.85
N VAL A 60 -8.11 -2.46 -18.83
CA VAL A 60 -9.41 -3.14 -18.98
C VAL A 60 -10.37 -2.34 -19.84
N LYS A 61 -10.43 -1.00 -19.66
CA LYS A 61 -11.27 -0.14 -20.49
C LYS A 61 -10.87 -0.18 -21.97
N CYS A 62 -9.58 -0.36 -22.24
CA CYS A 62 -9.03 -0.56 -23.59
C CYS A 62 -9.18 -2.01 -24.11
N GLY A 63 -9.83 -2.90 -23.36
CA GLY A 63 -10.15 -4.26 -23.79
C GLY A 63 -9.10 -5.33 -23.45
N ALA A 64 -8.07 -4.99 -22.66
CA ALA A 64 -7.10 -5.98 -22.22
C ALA A 64 -7.66 -6.86 -21.09
N ASP A 65 -7.32 -8.15 -21.12
CA ASP A 65 -7.62 -9.08 -20.04
C ASP A 65 -6.77 -8.76 -18.78
N PRO A 66 -7.37 -8.59 -17.59
CA PRO A 66 -6.64 -8.25 -16.38
C PRO A 66 -5.55 -9.26 -15.98
N ASN A 67 -5.75 -10.56 -16.24
CA ASN A 67 -4.75 -11.57 -15.90
C ASN A 67 -3.55 -11.48 -16.83
N THR A 68 -3.81 -11.27 -18.13
CA THR A 68 -2.77 -11.05 -19.12
C THR A 68 -1.96 -9.80 -18.81
N LEU A 69 -2.62 -8.68 -18.44
CA LEU A 69 -1.93 -7.47 -17.97
C LEU A 69 -1.01 -7.75 -16.79
N TYR A 70 -1.51 -8.49 -15.79
CA TYR A 70 -0.71 -8.86 -14.62
C TYR A 70 0.52 -9.69 -14.98
N GLU A 71 0.36 -10.76 -15.78
CA GLU A 71 1.47 -11.63 -16.16
C GLU A 71 2.55 -10.90 -16.96
N VAL A 72 2.16 -10.04 -17.90
CA VAL A 72 3.11 -9.22 -18.69
C VAL A 72 3.86 -8.23 -17.79
N ILE A 73 3.13 -7.50 -16.94
CA ILE A 73 3.75 -6.48 -16.08
C ILE A 73 4.67 -7.11 -15.04
N LYS A 74 4.36 -8.32 -14.54
CA LYS A 74 5.18 -9.03 -13.56
C LYS A 74 6.60 -9.32 -14.04
N GLY A 75 6.80 -9.51 -15.34
CA GLY A 75 8.12 -9.65 -15.97
C GLY A 75 8.77 -8.32 -16.40
N SER A 76 8.10 -7.19 -16.16
CA SER A 76 8.46 -5.88 -16.71
C SER A 76 8.86 -4.87 -15.63
N SER A 77 9.40 -3.72 -16.04
CA SER A 77 9.84 -2.64 -15.13
C SER A 77 8.71 -1.98 -14.34
N GLY A 78 7.46 -2.10 -14.81
CA GLY A 78 6.27 -1.62 -14.11
C GLY A 78 5.86 -2.46 -12.90
N TYR A 79 6.54 -3.59 -12.65
CA TYR A 79 6.23 -4.46 -11.53
C TYR A 79 6.47 -3.79 -10.17
N SER A 80 5.55 -4.01 -9.23
CA SER A 80 5.79 -3.72 -7.82
C SER A 80 5.33 -4.88 -6.93
N LYS A 81 6.00 -5.08 -5.80
CA LYS A 81 5.57 -6.09 -4.80
C LYS A 81 4.13 -5.87 -4.31
N MET A 82 3.61 -4.64 -4.41
CA MET A 82 2.24 -4.33 -4.05
C MET A 82 1.22 -5.02 -4.97
N MET A 83 1.59 -5.29 -6.22
CA MET A 83 0.78 -6.05 -7.18
C MET A 83 0.47 -7.45 -6.63
N ASP A 84 1.50 -8.23 -6.28
CA ASP A 84 1.32 -9.59 -5.76
C ASP A 84 0.51 -9.62 -4.45
N LEU A 85 0.64 -8.56 -3.63
CA LEU A 85 -0.04 -8.46 -2.34
C LEU A 85 -1.52 -8.04 -2.42
N ARG A 86 -1.96 -7.49 -3.55
CA ARG A 86 -3.28 -6.83 -3.67
C ARG A 86 -4.09 -7.30 -4.87
N LEU A 87 -3.47 -7.43 -6.04
CA LEU A 87 -4.16 -7.79 -7.27
C LEU A 87 -4.85 -9.14 -7.18
N PRO A 88 -4.29 -10.21 -6.58
CA PRO A 88 -5.03 -11.47 -6.48
C PRO A 88 -6.35 -11.36 -5.71
N GLY A 89 -6.41 -10.52 -4.68
CA GLY A 89 -7.66 -10.25 -3.96
C GLY A 89 -8.66 -9.39 -4.75
N PHE A 90 -8.15 -8.47 -5.58
CA PHE A 90 -8.96 -7.57 -6.41
C PHE A 90 -9.48 -8.28 -7.66
N LEU A 91 -8.60 -8.93 -8.43
CA LEU A 91 -8.85 -9.59 -9.70
C LEU A 91 -9.63 -10.89 -9.55
N PHE A 92 -9.23 -11.79 -8.64
CA PHE A 92 -9.82 -13.13 -8.57
C PHE A 92 -11.05 -13.22 -7.69
N LYS A 93 -11.23 -12.31 -6.73
CA LYS A 93 -12.32 -12.38 -5.75
C LYS A 93 -13.39 -11.30 -5.92
N GLY A 94 -13.16 -10.31 -6.79
CA GLY A 94 -14.05 -9.14 -6.91
C GLY A 94 -14.29 -8.43 -5.58
N SER A 95 -13.41 -8.63 -4.59
CA SER A 95 -13.63 -8.21 -3.22
C SER A 95 -13.02 -6.83 -3.01
N PHE A 96 -13.81 -5.80 -3.30
CA PHE A 96 -13.38 -4.40 -3.17
C PHE A 96 -13.75 -3.79 -1.81
N GLN A 97 -13.67 -4.58 -0.74
CA GLN A 97 -14.02 -4.16 0.61
C GLN A 97 -13.01 -3.10 1.11
N PRO A 98 -13.37 -1.81 1.21
CA PRO A 98 -12.39 -0.75 1.46
C PRO A 98 -11.97 -0.68 2.94
N GLY A 99 -12.88 -1.06 3.85
CA GLY A 99 -12.81 -1.04 5.32
C GLY A 99 -11.58 -0.42 6.00
N PHE A 100 -10.99 -1.17 6.93
CA PHE A 100 -9.94 -0.71 7.86
C PHE A 100 -8.62 -0.27 7.17
N LYS A 101 -8.44 -0.57 5.88
CA LYS A 101 -7.18 -0.34 5.18
C LYS A 101 -7.06 1.07 4.62
N LEU A 102 -8.17 1.72 4.25
CA LEU A 102 -8.16 3.09 3.74
C LEU A 102 -7.72 4.10 4.81
N ASP A 103 -8.24 3.96 6.03
CA ASP A 103 -7.91 4.85 7.15
C ASP A 103 -6.43 4.76 7.52
N LEU A 104 -5.86 3.56 7.49
CA LEU A 104 -4.44 3.36 7.74
C LEU A 104 -3.57 3.99 6.64
N MET A 105 -3.92 3.81 5.37
CA MET A 105 -3.15 4.40 4.26
C MET A 105 -3.21 5.93 4.28
N LYS A 106 -4.37 6.50 4.60
CA LYS A 106 -4.50 7.95 4.80
C LYS A 106 -3.60 8.45 5.93
N ASN A 107 -3.60 7.76 7.07
CA ASN A 107 -2.77 8.14 8.21
C ASN A 107 -1.28 8.05 7.89
N ASP A 108 -0.84 6.99 7.19
CA ASP A 108 0.55 6.83 6.78
C ASP A 108 0.99 7.95 5.80
N LEU A 109 0.12 8.35 4.87
CA LEU A 109 0.38 9.48 3.96
C LEU A 109 0.48 10.82 4.70
N ASN A 110 -0.41 11.06 5.67
CA ASN A 110 -0.33 12.28 6.50
C ASN A 110 1.00 12.36 7.26
N LEU A 111 1.45 11.25 7.85
CA LEU A 111 2.76 11.20 8.53
C LEU A 111 3.92 11.48 7.57
N ALA A 112 3.82 11.02 6.32
CA ALA A 112 4.82 11.32 5.29
C ALA A 112 4.84 12.81 4.93
N LEU A 113 3.66 13.42 4.74
CA LEU A 113 3.51 14.84 4.42
C LEU A 113 3.99 15.75 5.56
N GLU A 114 3.67 15.41 6.81
CA GLU A 114 4.18 16.11 8.00
C GLU A 114 5.71 16.04 8.08
N SER A 115 6.27 14.85 7.86
CA SER A 115 7.73 14.63 7.86
C SER A 115 8.40 15.44 6.75
N ALA A 116 7.79 15.50 5.57
CA ALA A 116 8.30 16.23 4.42
C ALA A 116 8.24 17.74 4.63
N LYS A 117 7.17 18.25 5.23
CA LYS A 117 7.05 19.65 5.63
C LYS A 117 8.16 20.05 6.61
N ALA A 118 8.43 19.21 7.62
CA ALA A 118 9.52 19.45 8.56
C ALA A 118 10.91 19.40 7.92
N ALA A 119 11.08 18.62 6.84
CA ALA A 119 12.33 18.48 6.10
C ALA A 119 12.48 19.46 4.93
N GLY A 120 11.45 20.24 4.58
CA GLY A 120 11.46 21.13 3.42
C GLY A 120 11.47 20.40 2.07
N VAL A 121 10.94 19.18 2.01
CA VAL A 121 10.90 18.36 0.78
C VAL A 121 9.49 18.36 0.20
N PRO A 122 9.27 18.77 -1.07
CA PRO A 122 7.97 18.67 -1.71
C PRO A 122 7.64 17.20 -2.04
N LEU A 123 6.41 16.78 -1.80
CA LEU A 123 5.90 15.44 -2.11
C LEU A 123 4.59 15.53 -2.90
N ASP A 124 4.69 15.84 -4.19
CA ASP A 124 3.52 16.09 -5.05
C ASP A 124 2.62 14.85 -5.16
N LEU A 125 3.21 13.70 -5.50
CA LEU A 125 2.46 12.44 -5.63
C LEU A 125 1.82 11.98 -4.32
N ALA A 126 2.49 12.19 -3.18
CA ALA A 126 1.92 11.83 -1.88
C ALA A 126 0.76 12.76 -1.51
N SER A 127 0.84 14.04 -1.91
CA SER A 127 -0.23 15.02 -1.69
C SER A 127 -1.47 14.67 -2.49
N GLU A 128 -1.32 14.32 -3.76
CA GLU A 128 -2.42 13.84 -4.60
C GLU A 128 -2.99 12.51 -4.08
N ALA A 129 -2.12 11.56 -3.72
CA ALA A 129 -2.56 10.30 -3.14
C ALA A 129 -3.40 10.53 -1.86
N ALA A 130 -2.99 11.44 -0.98
CA ALA A 130 -3.73 11.74 0.24
C ALA A 130 -5.15 12.26 -0.05
N GLN A 131 -5.30 13.08 -1.09
CA GLN A 131 -6.61 13.57 -1.55
C GLN A 131 -7.48 12.42 -2.09
N VAL A 132 -6.92 11.54 -2.92
CA VAL A 132 -7.63 10.37 -3.45
C VAL A 132 -8.11 9.44 -2.33
N PHE A 133 -7.25 9.14 -1.34
CA PHE A 133 -7.64 8.32 -0.19
C PHE A 133 -8.70 9.01 0.70
N ALA A 134 -8.64 10.34 0.84
CA ALA A 134 -9.67 11.09 1.55
C ALA A 134 -11.03 11.03 0.83
N ALA A 135 -11.05 11.20 -0.50
CA ALA A 135 -12.24 11.06 -1.32
C ALA A 135 -12.81 9.64 -1.26
N ALA A 136 -11.97 8.61 -1.40
CA ALA A 136 -12.38 7.21 -1.30
C ALA A 136 -13.01 6.88 0.07
N ARG A 137 -12.45 7.43 1.16
CA ARG A 137 -13.01 7.30 2.51
C ARG A 137 -14.38 7.97 2.62
N TRP A 138 -14.53 9.17 2.07
CA TRP A 138 -15.80 9.88 2.05
C TRP A 138 -16.88 9.06 1.34
N CYS A 139 -16.63 8.61 0.11
CA CYS A 139 -17.56 7.75 -0.64
C CYS A 139 -17.93 6.49 0.16
N ALA A 140 -16.95 5.83 0.78
CA ALA A 140 -17.19 4.65 1.62
C ALA A 140 -18.08 4.94 2.84
N SER A 141 -18.00 6.16 3.41
CA SER A 141 -18.84 6.58 4.55
C SER A 141 -20.27 6.93 4.16
N CYS A 142 -20.50 7.40 2.94
CA CYS A 142 -21.82 7.75 2.43
C CYS A 142 -22.60 6.55 1.85
N GLY A 143 -22.02 5.34 1.89
CA GLY A 143 -22.65 4.13 1.34
C GLY A 143 -22.67 4.05 -0.20
N GLN A 144 -22.18 5.07 -0.90
CA GLN A 144 -21.99 5.03 -2.35
C GLN A 144 -20.75 4.21 -2.66
N ARG A 145 -20.91 3.00 -3.18
CA ARG A 145 -19.76 2.22 -3.64
C ARG A 145 -19.37 2.79 -5.01
N PRO A 146 -18.12 3.25 -5.21
CA PRO A 146 -17.68 3.73 -6.52
C PRO A 146 -17.83 2.68 -7.64
N LEU A 147 -17.91 1.40 -7.25
CA LEU A 147 -17.97 0.23 -8.13
C LEU A 147 -19.39 -0.23 -8.49
N ASP A 148 -20.43 0.46 -8.01
CA ASP A 148 -21.79 0.24 -8.50
C ASP A 148 -21.90 0.55 -10.00
N ALA A 149 -20.94 1.32 -10.55
CA ALA A 149 -20.80 1.66 -11.96
C ALA A 149 -19.80 0.76 -12.75
N TRP A 150 -19.16 -0.24 -12.12
CA TRP A 150 -18.30 -1.18 -12.85
C TRP A 150 -19.17 -2.22 -13.57
N PRO A 151 -18.94 -2.52 -14.87
CA PRO A 151 -19.73 -3.51 -15.57
C PRO A 151 -19.54 -4.87 -14.91
N ARG A 152 -20.56 -5.33 -14.20
CA ARG A 152 -20.67 -6.75 -13.86
C ARG A 152 -20.92 -7.46 -15.18
N LYS A 153 -20.04 -8.39 -15.55
CA LYS A 153 -20.49 -9.43 -16.48
C LYS A 153 -21.45 -10.29 -15.65
N ASP A 154 -22.74 -10.09 -15.89
CA ASP A 154 -23.74 -11.03 -15.41
C ASP A 154 -23.45 -12.41 -16.03
N PRO A 155 -23.68 -13.52 -15.29
CA PRO A 155 -23.48 -14.87 -15.82
C PRO A 155 -24.44 -15.22 -16.96
#